data_AF-A0A9E7BN18-F1
#
_entry.id   AF-A0A9E7BN18-F1
#
_cell.length_a   1.000
_cell.length_b   1.000
_cell.length_c   1.000
_cell.angle_alpha   90.00
_cell.angle_beta   90.00
_cell.angle_gamma   90.00
#
_symmetry.space_group_name_H-M   'P 1'
#
loop_
_entity.id
_entity.type
_entity.pdbx_description
1 polymer ?
#
loop_
_entity_poly.entity_id
_entity_poly.type
_entity_poly.pdbx_seq_one_letter_code
_entity_poly.pdbx_strand_id
1 'polypeptide(L)'
;MLIATAGRLFGDQGFTAVGMEQVAATINVRPAALYRHMASKNALLLAATEASLAPLLEAVADPDRLLDEILPQMARATAADRGGARLWIREFRHLEAEGRQLIEEEIGSLVSRLSHDLVHERGDPPPIALRRARAVLMTFASAAFHGLEPSQRRLESFLTRAARRLADVSLPALQPMKTTPPQPERTRRRDQLLAGAIELFAARGYATVSVEEIASAAGIASGTFYSHFSGKRQLLAAAISEAESLLRDEIDRALPPDGDPALSLRRLLEQYIRMVTTRPDITTILVNDSVELDQAERLQAGRVIDDLVNRWASLVRSVVGCSSTEARMRGHATLWVVHGLTLWPPIGEAADEAFVLAAASSVLFG
;
A
#
# COMPACT_ATOMS: atom_id res chain seq x y z
N MET A 1 -21.35 -10.61 -13.36
CA MET A 1 -20.30 -10.82 -14.39
C MET A 1 -19.60 -9.53 -14.80
N LEU A 2 -20.32 -8.48 -15.25
CA LEU A 2 -19.72 -7.19 -15.65
C LEU A 2 -18.81 -6.58 -14.55
N ILE A 3 -19.36 -6.31 -13.37
CA ILE A 3 -18.64 -5.64 -12.27
C ILE A 3 -17.36 -6.39 -11.89
N ALA A 4 -17.46 -7.70 -11.65
CA ALA A 4 -16.29 -8.53 -11.32
C ALA A 4 -15.22 -8.55 -12.43
N THR A 5 -15.61 -8.58 -13.70
CA THR A 5 -14.65 -8.52 -14.81
C THR A 5 -13.99 -7.15 -14.92
N ALA A 6 -14.75 -6.07 -14.78
CA ALA A 6 -14.20 -4.72 -14.78
C ALA A 6 -13.24 -4.50 -13.61
N GLY A 7 -13.61 -4.95 -12.40
CA GLY A 7 -12.75 -4.89 -11.21
C GLY A 7 -11.42 -5.59 -11.41
N ARG A 8 -11.41 -6.81 -11.98
CA ARG A 8 -10.15 -7.50 -12.32
C ARG A 8 -9.32 -6.71 -13.33
N LEU A 9 -9.93 -6.22 -14.42
CA LEU A 9 -9.19 -5.45 -15.43
C LEU A 9 -8.59 -4.17 -14.84
N PHE A 10 -9.37 -3.39 -14.09
CA PHE A 10 -8.88 -2.17 -13.42
C PHE A 10 -7.78 -2.50 -12.41
N GLY A 11 -7.94 -3.54 -11.60
CA GLY A 11 -6.94 -3.98 -10.63
C GLY A 11 -5.66 -4.52 -11.27
N ASP A 12 -5.73 -5.24 -12.39
CA ASP A 12 -4.55 -5.83 -13.03
C ASP A 12 -3.81 -4.86 -13.94
N GLN A 13 -4.54 -4.03 -14.71
CA GLN A 13 -3.97 -3.19 -15.76
C GLN A 13 -3.97 -1.70 -15.42
N GLY A 14 -4.70 -1.30 -14.37
CA GLY A 14 -4.90 0.10 -13.96
C GLY A 14 -6.14 0.71 -14.59
N PHE A 15 -6.83 1.58 -13.85
CA PHE A 15 -8.04 2.24 -14.31
C PHE A 15 -7.80 3.01 -15.60
N THR A 16 -6.77 3.87 -15.67
CA THR A 16 -6.49 4.70 -16.85
C THR A 16 -6.33 3.89 -18.14
N ALA A 17 -5.62 2.75 -18.08
CA ALA A 17 -5.29 1.92 -19.25
C ALA A 17 -6.49 1.15 -19.83
N VAL A 18 -7.48 0.81 -19.00
CA VAL A 18 -8.59 -0.05 -19.42
C VAL A 18 -9.73 0.76 -20.02
N GLY A 19 -10.07 0.53 -21.28
CA GLY A 19 -11.23 1.15 -21.94
C GLY A 19 -12.55 0.41 -21.68
N MET A 20 -13.69 1.12 -21.81
CA MET A 20 -15.02 0.47 -21.75
C MET A 20 -15.20 -0.58 -22.85
N GLU A 21 -14.59 -0.37 -24.02
CA GLU A 21 -14.61 -1.33 -25.14
C GLU A 21 -13.92 -2.64 -24.78
N GLN A 22 -12.78 -2.58 -24.08
CA GLN A 22 -12.04 -3.75 -23.63
C GLN A 22 -12.85 -4.54 -22.60
N VAL A 23 -13.52 -3.86 -21.66
CA VAL A 23 -14.42 -4.51 -20.70
C VAL A 23 -15.56 -5.23 -21.44
N ALA A 24 -16.18 -4.56 -22.41
CA ALA A 24 -17.27 -5.12 -23.20
C ALA A 24 -16.84 -6.37 -23.99
N ALA A 25 -15.68 -6.29 -24.66
CA ALA A 25 -15.09 -7.38 -25.41
C ALA A 25 -14.81 -8.59 -24.49
N THR A 26 -14.28 -8.36 -23.29
CA THR A 26 -13.95 -9.42 -22.33
C THR A 26 -15.18 -10.21 -21.87
N ILE A 27 -16.35 -9.56 -21.78
CA ILE A 27 -17.62 -10.24 -21.45
C ILE A 27 -18.49 -10.55 -22.67
N ASN A 28 -17.93 -10.43 -23.88
CA ASN A 28 -18.57 -10.70 -25.17
C ASN A 28 -19.91 -9.95 -25.37
N VAL A 29 -19.92 -8.64 -25.06
CA VAL A 29 -21.07 -7.75 -25.33
C VAL A 29 -20.64 -6.55 -26.16
N ARG A 30 -21.59 -5.89 -26.82
CA ARG A 30 -21.32 -4.61 -27.50
C ARG A 30 -21.03 -3.51 -26.47
N PRO A 31 -20.10 -2.58 -26.71
CA PRO A 31 -19.81 -1.47 -25.78
C PRO A 31 -21.05 -0.67 -25.37
N ALA A 32 -21.96 -0.40 -26.32
CA ALA A 32 -23.23 0.29 -26.05
C ALA A 32 -24.14 -0.42 -25.03
N ALA A 33 -24.01 -1.75 -24.88
CA ALA A 33 -24.77 -2.50 -23.88
C ALA A 33 -24.29 -2.21 -22.45
N LEU A 34 -23.01 -1.85 -22.26
CA LEU A 34 -22.47 -1.49 -20.94
C LEU A 34 -23.12 -0.21 -20.42
N TYR A 35 -23.29 0.79 -21.29
CA TYR A 35 -23.84 2.10 -20.93
C TYR A 35 -25.30 2.06 -20.47
N ARG A 36 -26.02 0.95 -20.71
CA ARG A 36 -27.36 0.73 -20.15
C ARG A 36 -27.34 0.39 -18.66
N HIS A 37 -26.24 -0.17 -18.17
CA HIS A 37 -26.07 -0.57 -16.78
C HIS A 37 -25.14 0.35 -16.01
N MET A 38 -24.23 1.04 -16.69
CA MET A 38 -23.18 1.88 -16.09
C MET A 38 -23.07 3.19 -16.84
N ALA A 39 -23.39 4.30 -16.16
CA ALA A 39 -23.40 5.63 -16.80
C ALA A 39 -22.00 6.05 -17.30
N SER A 40 -20.95 5.64 -16.60
CA SER A 40 -19.58 6.01 -16.94
C SER A 40 -18.59 4.92 -16.52
N LYS A 41 -17.34 5.04 -16.99
CA LYS A 41 -16.21 4.22 -16.52
C LYS A 41 -15.95 4.44 -15.02
N ASN A 42 -16.15 5.66 -14.53
CA ASN A 42 -16.04 6.00 -13.10
C ASN A 42 -17.10 5.28 -12.27
N ALA A 43 -18.37 5.30 -12.71
CA ALA A 43 -19.46 4.57 -12.06
C ALA A 43 -19.19 3.05 -12.01
N LEU A 44 -18.59 2.50 -13.06
CA LEU A 44 -18.17 1.10 -13.08
C LEU A 44 -17.01 0.81 -12.12
N LEU A 45 -16.06 1.73 -11.96
CA LEU A 45 -15.00 1.61 -10.94
C LEU A 45 -15.59 1.65 -9.53
N LEU A 46 -16.52 2.57 -9.25
CA LEU A 46 -17.19 2.66 -7.96
C LEU A 46 -17.91 1.34 -7.62
N ALA A 47 -18.77 0.87 -8.52
CA ALA A 47 -19.49 -0.39 -8.34
C ALA A 47 -18.56 -1.60 -8.18
N ALA A 48 -17.43 -1.63 -8.88
CA ALA A 48 -16.42 -2.68 -8.72
C ALA A 48 -15.69 -2.59 -7.36
N THR A 49 -15.45 -1.38 -6.88
CA THR A 49 -14.81 -1.14 -5.58
C THR A 49 -15.74 -1.53 -4.44
N GLU A 50 -17.00 -1.09 -4.45
CA GLU A 50 -18.04 -1.48 -3.48
C GLU A 50 -18.20 -3.01 -3.46
N ALA A 51 -18.31 -3.64 -4.63
CA ALA A 51 -18.44 -5.10 -4.73
C ALA A 51 -17.21 -5.85 -4.14
N SER A 52 -16.02 -5.24 -4.19
CA SER A 52 -14.80 -5.82 -3.60
C SER A 52 -14.74 -5.67 -2.07
N LEU A 53 -15.38 -4.64 -1.51
CA LEU A 53 -15.45 -4.39 -0.07
C LEU A 53 -16.61 -5.12 0.61
N ALA A 54 -17.72 -5.35 -0.11
CA ALA A 54 -18.95 -5.92 0.44
C ALA A 54 -18.73 -7.22 1.27
N PRO A 55 -17.93 -8.22 0.83
CA PRO A 55 -17.69 -9.41 1.65
C PRO A 55 -16.90 -9.14 2.94
N LEU A 56 -16.04 -8.11 2.95
CA LEU A 56 -15.34 -7.69 4.17
C LEU A 56 -16.30 -6.98 5.13
N LEU A 57 -17.19 -6.13 4.59
CA LEU A 57 -18.23 -5.46 5.38
C LEU A 57 -19.21 -6.48 5.98
N GLU A 58 -19.60 -7.49 5.23
CA GLU A 58 -20.45 -8.59 5.72
C GLU A 58 -19.76 -9.41 6.84
N ALA A 59 -18.45 -9.59 6.76
CA ALA A 59 -17.68 -10.28 7.81
C ALA A 59 -17.75 -9.56 9.16
N VAL A 60 -17.92 -8.23 9.17
CA VAL A 60 -17.97 -7.39 10.38
C VAL A 60 -19.37 -6.85 10.71
N ALA A 61 -20.39 -7.16 9.90
CA ALA A 61 -21.72 -6.58 10.01
C ALA A 61 -22.47 -6.97 11.30
N ASP A 62 -22.16 -8.15 11.84
CA ASP A 62 -22.72 -8.65 13.08
C ASP A 62 -21.98 -8.01 14.28
N PRO A 63 -22.67 -7.18 15.10
CA PRO A 63 -22.04 -6.50 16.22
C PRO A 63 -21.62 -7.47 17.34
N ASP A 64 -22.24 -8.65 17.43
CA ASP A 64 -21.97 -9.62 18.50
C ASP A 64 -20.86 -10.62 18.12
N ARG A 65 -20.42 -10.61 16.86
CA ARG A 65 -19.38 -11.52 16.35
C ARG A 65 -18.00 -11.15 16.89
N LEU A 66 -17.27 -12.16 17.38
CA LEU A 66 -15.93 -12.00 17.95
C LEU A 66 -14.84 -11.95 16.87
N LEU A 67 -13.65 -11.42 17.22
CA LEU A 67 -12.52 -11.37 16.27
C LEU A 67 -12.13 -12.75 15.72
N ASP A 68 -12.23 -13.80 16.55
CA ASP A 68 -11.92 -15.18 16.15
C ASP A 68 -12.87 -15.71 15.05
N GLU A 69 -14.05 -15.12 14.90
CA GLU A 69 -15.01 -15.44 13.84
C GLU A 69 -14.93 -14.47 12.66
N ILE A 70 -14.57 -13.20 12.90
CA ILE A 70 -14.41 -12.16 11.88
C ILE A 70 -13.18 -12.43 11.01
N LEU A 71 -12.01 -12.65 11.63
CA LEU A 71 -10.73 -12.72 10.90
C LEU A 71 -10.68 -13.86 9.88
N PRO A 72 -11.20 -15.08 10.15
CA PRO A 72 -11.32 -16.13 9.13
C PRO A 72 -12.24 -15.77 7.97
N GLN A 73 -13.34 -15.05 8.22
CA GLN A 73 -14.26 -14.63 7.16
C GLN A 73 -13.63 -13.58 6.25
N MET A 74 -12.95 -12.58 6.82
CA MET A 74 -12.16 -11.62 6.06
C MET A 74 -11.08 -12.33 5.24
N ALA A 75 -10.34 -13.27 5.84
CA ALA A 75 -9.31 -14.05 5.14
C ALA A 75 -9.88 -14.82 3.95
N ARG A 76 -11.05 -15.45 4.13
CA ARG A 76 -11.74 -16.20 3.06
C ARG A 76 -12.20 -15.28 1.93
N ALA A 77 -12.81 -14.14 2.27
CA ALA A 77 -13.22 -13.13 1.31
C ALA A 77 -12.02 -12.64 0.48
N THR A 78 -10.93 -12.26 1.13
CA THR A 78 -9.68 -11.86 0.46
C THR A 78 -9.08 -12.97 -0.39
N ALA A 79 -9.11 -14.22 0.06
CA ALA A 79 -8.58 -15.34 -0.71
C ALA A 79 -9.44 -15.66 -1.94
N ALA A 80 -10.75 -15.38 -1.89
CA ALA A 80 -11.68 -15.56 -3.00
C ALA A 80 -11.57 -14.44 -4.06
N ASP A 81 -11.34 -13.19 -3.63
CA ASP A 81 -11.03 -12.07 -4.52
C ASP A 81 -9.72 -11.37 -4.11
N ARG A 82 -8.61 -11.96 -4.57
CA ARG A 82 -7.27 -11.45 -4.25
C ARG A 82 -7.00 -10.08 -4.85
N GLY A 83 -7.65 -9.72 -5.95
CA GLY A 83 -7.39 -8.46 -6.67
C GLY A 83 -8.13 -7.26 -6.08
N GLY A 84 -9.20 -7.50 -5.31
CA GLY A 84 -10.11 -6.46 -4.82
C GLY A 84 -9.42 -5.30 -4.10
N ALA A 85 -8.40 -5.58 -3.28
CA ALA A 85 -7.69 -4.52 -2.55
C ALA A 85 -7.01 -3.49 -3.44
N ARG A 86 -6.64 -3.82 -4.69
CA ARG A 86 -6.09 -2.81 -5.61
C ARG A 86 -7.11 -1.75 -5.98
N LEU A 87 -8.41 -2.07 -5.96
CA LEU A 87 -9.45 -1.10 -6.31
C LEU A 87 -9.55 -0.02 -5.25
N TRP A 88 -9.76 -0.39 -3.99
CA TRP A 88 -9.92 0.58 -2.91
C TRP A 88 -8.59 1.17 -2.38
N ILE A 89 -7.44 0.58 -2.72
CA ILE A 89 -6.12 1.14 -2.40
C ILE A 89 -5.52 1.97 -3.54
N ARG A 90 -5.50 1.42 -4.76
CA ARG A 90 -4.80 2.06 -5.88
C ARG A 90 -5.75 2.86 -6.74
N GLU A 91 -6.82 2.23 -7.22
CA GLU A 91 -7.72 2.83 -8.21
C GLU A 91 -8.67 3.87 -7.61
N PHE A 92 -8.90 3.80 -6.29
CA PHE A 92 -9.69 4.74 -5.50
C PHE A 92 -9.41 6.21 -5.84
N ARG A 93 -8.14 6.56 -6.12
CA ARG A 93 -7.73 7.92 -6.48
C ARG A 93 -8.46 8.50 -7.71
N HIS A 94 -8.94 7.63 -8.59
CA HIS A 94 -9.62 8.00 -9.83
C HIS A 94 -11.12 8.19 -9.64
N LEU A 95 -11.70 7.78 -8.51
CA LEU A 95 -13.10 8.01 -8.19
C LEU A 95 -13.39 9.51 -8.09
N GLU A 96 -14.60 9.88 -8.47
CA GLU A 96 -15.13 11.23 -8.22
C GLU A 96 -15.30 11.48 -6.71
N ALA A 97 -15.43 12.74 -6.30
CA ALA A 97 -15.40 13.12 -4.87
C ALA A 97 -16.43 12.36 -4.02
N GLU A 98 -17.65 12.22 -4.52
CA GLU A 98 -18.75 11.50 -3.85
C GLU A 98 -18.43 10.00 -3.70
N GLY A 99 -17.95 9.37 -4.77
CA GLY A 99 -17.52 7.96 -4.72
C GLY A 99 -16.32 7.74 -3.81
N ARG A 100 -15.38 8.69 -3.74
CA ARG A 100 -14.25 8.64 -2.79
C ARG A 100 -14.74 8.71 -1.35
N GLN A 101 -15.63 9.65 -1.05
CA GLN A 101 -16.18 9.77 0.30
C GLN A 101 -16.89 8.49 0.74
N LEU A 102 -17.71 7.89 -0.14
CA LEU A 102 -18.40 6.63 0.15
C LEU A 102 -17.41 5.50 0.52
N ILE A 103 -16.38 5.29 -0.30
CA ILE A 103 -15.41 4.22 -0.05
C ILE A 103 -14.57 4.53 1.21
N GLU A 104 -14.25 5.79 1.49
CA GLU A 104 -13.61 6.18 2.76
C GLU A 104 -14.49 5.85 3.97
N GLU A 105 -15.79 6.11 3.90
CA GLU A 105 -16.76 5.77 4.95
C GLU A 105 -16.86 4.25 5.15
N GLU A 106 -16.89 3.46 4.08
CA GLU A 106 -16.91 1.98 4.15
C GLU A 106 -15.64 1.42 4.81
N ILE A 107 -14.45 1.87 4.38
CA ILE A 107 -13.18 1.46 4.98
C ILE A 107 -13.11 1.95 6.44
N GLY A 108 -13.57 3.17 6.71
CA GLY A 108 -13.68 3.73 8.06
C GLY A 108 -14.55 2.89 8.98
N SER A 109 -15.68 2.36 8.47
CA SER A 109 -16.56 1.44 9.19
C SER A 109 -15.86 0.12 9.52
N LEU A 110 -15.17 -0.50 8.55
CA LEU A 110 -14.37 -1.71 8.77
C LEU A 110 -13.34 -1.52 9.89
N VAL A 111 -12.54 -0.44 9.80
CA VAL A 111 -11.49 -0.14 10.77
C VAL A 111 -12.09 0.18 12.15
N SER A 112 -13.18 0.93 12.20
CA SER A 112 -13.86 1.28 13.46
C SER A 112 -14.43 0.06 14.16
N ARG A 113 -15.05 -0.85 13.41
CA ARG A 113 -15.62 -2.09 13.95
C ARG A 113 -14.55 -3.04 14.49
N LEU A 114 -13.42 -3.18 13.80
CA LEU A 114 -12.26 -3.93 14.31
C LEU A 114 -11.63 -3.25 15.53
N SER A 115 -11.54 -1.92 15.53
CA SER A 115 -11.02 -1.15 16.65
C SER A 115 -11.87 -1.32 17.90
N HIS A 116 -13.20 -1.35 17.74
CA HIS A 116 -14.13 -1.56 18.85
C HIS A 116 -13.87 -2.89 19.56
N ASP A 117 -13.72 -3.99 18.80
CA ASP A 117 -13.41 -5.30 19.41
C ASP A 117 -12.06 -5.31 20.10
N LEU A 118 -11.05 -4.67 19.53
CA LEU A 118 -9.73 -4.58 20.15
C LEU A 118 -9.78 -3.82 21.48
N VAL A 119 -10.62 -2.78 21.59
CA VAL A 119 -10.87 -2.10 22.87
C VAL A 119 -11.56 -3.05 23.85
N HIS A 120 -12.58 -3.80 23.42
CA HIS A 120 -13.35 -4.69 24.30
C HIS A 120 -12.61 -5.96 24.74
N GLU A 121 -11.98 -6.67 23.81
CA GLU A 121 -11.27 -7.93 24.07
C GLU A 121 -9.93 -7.68 24.79
N ARG A 122 -9.23 -6.57 24.49
CA ARG A 122 -7.86 -6.34 24.99
C ARG A 122 -7.70 -5.16 25.95
N GLY A 123 -8.67 -4.23 25.99
CA GLY A 123 -8.53 -2.99 26.74
C GLY A 123 -7.54 -1.99 26.11
N ASP A 124 -7.27 -2.10 24.80
CA ASP A 124 -6.41 -1.16 24.10
C ASP A 124 -7.01 0.26 24.19
N PRO A 125 -6.20 1.31 24.44
CA PRO A 125 -6.65 2.69 24.27
C PRO A 125 -7.14 2.93 22.83
N PRO A 126 -8.23 3.69 22.61
CA PRO A 126 -8.81 3.86 21.27
C PRO A 126 -7.81 4.26 20.16
N PRO A 127 -6.84 5.17 20.40
CA PRO A 127 -5.84 5.52 19.38
C PRO A 127 -4.89 4.37 18.98
N ILE A 128 -4.64 3.42 19.88
CA ILE A 128 -3.83 2.23 19.64
C ILE A 128 -4.67 1.20 18.90
N ALA A 129 -5.90 0.96 19.36
CA ALA A 129 -6.84 0.05 18.74
C ALA A 129 -7.13 0.40 17.27
N LEU A 130 -7.29 1.70 16.95
CA LEU A 130 -7.53 2.16 15.59
C LEU A 130 -6.36 1.85 14.65
N ARG A 131 -5.13 2.13 15.08
CA ARG A 131 -3.92 1.83 14.30
C ARG A 131 -3.72 0.34 14.13
N ARG A 132 -3.99 -0.46 15.17
CA ARG A 132 -3.92 -1.91 15.12
C ARG A 132 -4.97 -2.48 14.16
N ALA A 133 -6.22 -2.03 14.24
CA ALA A 133 -7.30 -2.40 13.32
C ALA A 133 -6.93 -2.13 11.86
N ARG A 134 -6.31 -0.97 11.60
CA ARG A 134 -5.79 -0.66 10.27
C ARG A 134 -4.69 -1.63 9.84
N ALA A 135 -3.73 -1.92 10.72
CA ALA A 135 -2.66 -2.86 10.41
C ALA A 135 -3.21 -4.27 10.10
N VAL A 136 -4.25 -4.69 10.82
CA VAL A 136 -5.02 -5.91 10.55
C VAL A 136 -5.63 -5.88 9.15
N LEU A 137 -6.35 -4.81 8.78
CA LEU A 137 -6.91 -4.65 7.44
C LEU A 137 -5.82 -4.72 6.34
N MET A 138 -4.66 -4.11 6.58
CA MET A 138 -3.54 -4.10 5.65
C MET A 138 -2.85 -5.44 5.48
N THR A 139 -2.93 -6.30 6.49
CA THR A 139 -2.50 -7.70 6.36
C THR A 139 -3.31 -8.42 5.29
N PHE A 140 -4.64 -8.22 5.24
CA PHE A 140 -5.49 -8.78 4.19
C PHE A 140 -5.20 -8.18 2.82
N ALA A 141 -5.11 -6.85 2.74
CA ALA A 141 -4.83 -6.16 1.48
C ALA A 141 -3.52 -6.59 0.80
N SER A 142 -2.53 -7.02 1.59
CA SER A 142 -1.23 -7.48 1.08
C SER A 142 -1.32 -8.57 0.01
N ALA A 143 -2.37 -9.41 0.06
CA ALA A 143 -2.59 -10.50 -0.89
C ALA A 143 -2.77 -10.04 -2.34
N ALA A 144 -3.14 -8.77 -2.52
CA ALA A 144 -3.38 -8.17 -3.82
C ALA A 144 -2.10 -7.69 -4.51
N PHE A 145 -1.00 -7.47 -3.80
CA PHE A 145 0.16 -6.76 -4.33
C PHE A 145 1.38 -7.65 -4.57
N HIS A 146 1.14 -8.93 -4.84
CA HIS A 146 2.18 -9.86 -5.22
C HIS A 146 1.66 -10.95 -6.16
N GLY A 147 2.56 -11.45 -7.03
CA GLY A 147 2.24 -12.51 -8.00
C GLY A 147 2.28 -13.94 -7.44
N LEU A 148 2.45 -14.14 -6.13
CA LEU A 148 2.49 -15.50 -5.54
C LEU A 148 1.17 -16.26 -5.80
N GLU A 149 1.25 -17.57 -6.03
CA GLU A 149 0.09 -18.44 -6.27
C GLU A 149 -0.05 -19.55 -5.19
N PRO A 150 -0.25 -19.22 -3.91
CA PRO A 150 -0.64 -20.22 -2.91
C PRO A 150 -2.06 -20.74 -3.19
N SER A 151 -2.37 -21.94 -2.69
CA SER A 151 -3.77 -22.40 -2.67
C SER A 151 -4.62 -21.48 -1.79
N GLN A 152 -5.90 -21.32 -2.13
CA GLN A 152 -6.83 -20.47 -1.38
C GLN A 152 -6.80 -20.75 0.13
N ARG A 153 -6.82 -22.04 0.51
CA ARG A 153 -6.77 -22.50 1.90
C ARG A 153 -5.47 -22.11 2.63
N ARG A 154 -4.33 -22.11 1.91
CA ARG A 154 -3.03 -21.70 2.47
C ARG A 154 -2.98 -20.20 2.69
N LEU A 155 -3.52 -19.42 1.75
CA LEU A 155 -3.63 -17.97 1.88
C LEU A 155 -4.57 -17.58 3.02
N GLU A 156 -5.76 -18.17 3.08
CA GLU A 156 -6.73 -17.98 4.17
C GLU A 156 -6.08 -18.26 5.53
N SER A 157 -5.46 -19.44 5.69
CA SER A 157 -4.77 -19.81 6.93
C SER A 157 -3.60 -18.89 7.30
N PHE A 158 -2.87 -18.37 6.32
CA PHE A 158 -1.80 -17.39 6.57
C PHE A 158 -2.38 -16.06 7.05
N LEU A 159 -3.36 -15.50 6.33
CA LEU A 159 -3.96 -14.20 6.63
C LEU A 159 -4.64 -14.20 8.00
N THR A 160 -5.42 -15.25 8.33
CA THR A 160 -6.03 -15.39 9.66
C THR A 160 -4.99 -15.38 10.78
N ARG A 161 -3.93 -16.17 10.65
CA ARG A 161 -2.88 -16.26 11.69
C ARG A 161 -2.09 -14.95 11.81
N ALA A 162 -1.74 -14.31 10.69
CA ALA A 162 -1.03 -13.05 10.69
C ALA A 162 -1.89 -11.93 11.32
N ALA A 163 -3.15 -11.82 10.92
CA ALA A 163 -4.10 -10.86 11.48
C ALA A 163 -4.33 -11.09 12.98
N ARG A 164 -4.49 -12.35 13.43
CA ARG A 164 -4.67 -12.65 14.87
C ARG A 164 -3.43 -12.30 15.68
N ARG A 165 -2.22 -12.62 15.22
CA ARG A 165 -0.97 -12.22 15.90
C ARG A 165 -0.85 -10.71 16.02
N LEU A 166 -1.24 -10.00 14.98
CA LEU A 166 -1.23 -8.54 14.97
C LEU A 166 -2.31 -7.95 15.87
N ALA A 167 -3.47 -8.61 15.97
CA ALA A 167 -4.49 -8.29 16.98
C ALA A 167 -3.93 -8.49 18.40
N ASP A 168 -3.10 -9.52 18.61
CA ASP A 168 -2.65 -9.94 19.95
C ASP A 168 -1.34 -9.33 20.45
N VAL A 169 -0.47 -8.87 19.56
CA VAL A 169 0.89 -8.43 19.93
C VAL A 169 0.84 -7.24 20.91
N SER A 170 1.71 -7.24 21.92
CA SER A 170 1.90 -6.07 22.77
C SER A 170 2.53 -4.95 21.95
N LEU A 171 1.82 -3.82 21.83
CA LEU A 171 2.31 -2.64 21.12
C LEU A 171 2.73 -1.58 22.14
N PRO A 172 3.84 -0.86 21.89
CA PRO A 172 4.27 0.21 22.77
C PRO A 172 3.26 1.36 22.78
N ALA A 173 3.29 2.17 23.84
CA ALA A 173 2.54 3.41 23.88
C ALA A 173 3.01 4.35 22.76
N LEU A 174 2.05 5.10 22.21
CA LEU A 174 2.33 6.01 21.11
C LEU A 174 3.25 7.13 21.55
N GLN A 175 4.26 7.39 20.74
CA GLN A 175 5.13 8.56 20.90
C GLN A 175 4.87 9.55 19.76
N PRO A 176 4.99 10.86 20.00
CA PRO A 176 4.95 11.83 18.91
C PRO A 176 6.05 11.46 17.89
N MET A 177 5.68 11.43 16.60
CA MET A 177 6.66 11.23 15.54
C MET A 177 7.72 12.32 15.65
N LYS A 178 9.00 11.91 15.62
CA LYS A 178 10.09 12.88 15.51
C LYS A 178 9.95 13.59 14.17
N THR A 179 10.05 14.91 14.18
CA THR A 179 10.06 15.70 12.95
C THR A 179 11.22 15.26 12.07
N THR A 180 10.93 15.04 10.79
CA THR A 180 11.96 14.75 9.79
C THR A 180 12.99 15.89 9.78
N PRO A 181 14.30 15.59 9.87
CA PRO A 181 15.32 16.62 9.75
C PRO A 181 15.18 17.33 8.39
N PRO A 182 15.39 18.66 8.32
CA PRO A 182 15.31 19.38 7.06
C PRO A 182 16.25 18.76 6.02
N GLN A 183 15.77 18.62 4.79
CA GLN A 183 16.61 18.09 3.71
C GLN A 183 17.81 19.03 3.49
N PRO A 184 18.99 18.48 3.16
CA PRO A 184 20.14 19.31 2.81
C PRO A 184 19.79 20.19 1.61
N GLU A 185 20.22 21.46 1.67
CA GLU A 185 19.94 22.44 0.64
C GLU A 185 20.52 21.98 -0.72
N ARG A 186 19.63 21.80 -1.70
CA ARG A 186 20.02 21.35 -3.04
C ARG A 186 20.47 22.56 -3.86
N THR A 187 21.74 22.55 -4.28
CA THR A 187 22.36 23.69 -5.01
C THR A 187 22.12 23.65 -6.51
N ARG A 188 21.78 22.50 -7.08
CA ARG A 188 21.51 22.35 -8.52
C ARG A 188 20.02 22.50 -8.80
N ARG A 189 19.68 23.31 -9.80
CA ARG A 189 18.28 23.54 -10.24
C ARG A 189 17.52 22.26 -10.55
N ARG A 190 18.19 21.28 -11.18
CA ARG A 190 17.61 19.96 -11.43
C ARG A 190 17.16 19.28 -10.14
N ASP A 191 17.98 19.35 -9.10
CA ASP A 191 17.75 18.65 -7.84
C ASP A 191 16.65 19.39 -7.03
N GLN A 192 16.56 20.72 -7.15
CA GLN A 192 15.47 21.55 -6.59
C GLN A 192 14.12 21.21 -7.22
N LEU A 193 14.04 21.12 -8.55
CA LEU A 193 12.83 20.67 -9.25
C LEU A 193 12.42 19.26 -8.81
N LEU A 194 13.40 18.39 -8.61
CA LEU A 194 13.17 17.01 -8.17
C LEU A 194 12.61 16.96 -6.74
N ALA A 195 13.18 17.70 -5.80
CA ALA A 195 12.68 17.77 -4.43
C ALA A 195 11.25 18.36 -4.36
N GLY A 196 11.01 19.49 -5.05
CA GLY A 196 9.68 20.10 -5.08
C GLY A 196 8.62 19.18 -5.72
N ALA A 197 9.00 18.40 -6.74
CA ALA A 197 8.11 17.40 -7.32
C ALA A 197 7.82 16.24 -6.36
N ILE A 198 8.83 15.75 -5.63
CA ILE A 198 8.66 14.68 -4.65
C ILE A 198 7.64 15.10 -3.58
N GLU A 199 7.82 16.29 -3.00
CA GLU A 199 6.91 16.80 -1.97
C GLU A 199 5.48 16.96 -2.50
N LEU A 200 5.31 17.57 -3.69
CA LEU A 200 4.00 17.80 -4.28
C LEU A 200 3.29 16.51 -4.69
N PHE A 201 4.01 15.56 -5.31
CA PHE A 201 3.44 14.27 -5.71
C PHE A 201 3.04 13.45 -4.48
N ALA A 202 3.87 13.41 -3.44
CA ALA A 202 3.52 12.70 -2.22
C ALA A 202 2.29 13.32 -1.52
N ALA A 203 2.16 14.64 -1.50
CA ALA A 203 1.06 15.33 -0.82
C ALA A 203 -0.27 15.30 -1.60
N ARG A 204 -0.23 15.40 -2.93
CA ARG A 204 -1.42 15.64 -3.77
C ARG A 204 -1.65 14.59 -4.84
N GLY A 205 -0.71 13.66 -5.01
CA GLY A 205 -0.69 12.66 -6.09
C GLY A 205 -0.21 13.25 -7.42
N TYR A 206 0.53 12.45 -8.19
CA TYR A 206 1.10 12.84 -9.49
C TYR A 206 0.08 13.50 -10.46
N ALA A 207 -1.14 12.96 -10.56
CA ALA A 207 -2.12 13.41 -11.56
C ALA A 207 -2.58 14.86 -11.34
N THR A 208 -2.62 15.34 -10.10
CA THR A 208 -3.22 16.64 -9.73
C THR A 208 -2.21 17.79 -9.71
N VAL A 209 -0.93 17.50 -9.92
CA VAL A 209 0.17 18.47 -9.86
C VAL A 209 0.58 18.87 -11.27
N SER A 210 0.75 20.17 -11.52
CA SER A 210 1.23 20.74 -12.79
C SER A 210 2.74 21.02 -12.78
N VAL A 211 3.32 21.21 -13.97
CA VAL A 211 4.73 21.58 -14.11
C VAL A 211 4.99 22.96 -13.52
N GLU A 212 4.03 23.86 -13.67
CA GLU A 212 4.08 25.24 -13.19
C GLU A 212 4.11 25.29 -11.65
N GLU A 213 3.30 24.46 -10.99
CA GLU A 213 3.33 24.34 -9.52
C GLU A 213 4.68 23.81 -9.02
N ILE A 214 5.24 22.81 -9.70
CA ILE A 214 6.56 22.25 -9.35
C ILE A 214 7.66 23.30 -9.50
N ALA A 215 7.67 24.02 -10.63
CA ALA A 215 8.65 25.05 -10.89
C ALA A 215 8.56 26.18 -9.84
N SER A 216 7.33 26.62 -9.54
CA SER A 216 7.04 27.60 -8.50
C SER A 216 7.52 27.15 -7.12
N ALA A 217 7.18 25.93 -6.71
CA ALA A 217 7.61 25.35 -5.42
C ALA A 217 9.14 25.26 -5.31
N ALA A 218 9.83 25.00 -6.42
CA ALA A 218 11.28 24.96 -6.48
C ALA A 218 11.95 26.35 -6.62
N GLY A 219 11.18 27.44 -6.69
CA GLY A 219 11.70 28.79 -6.93
C GLY A 219 12.34 28.97 -8.31
N ILE A 220 11.91 28.18 -9.29
CA ILE A 220 12.48 28.12 -10.65
C ILE A 220 11.42 28.55 -11.67
N ALA A 221 11.81 29.34 -12.68
CA ALA A 221 10.91 29.72 -13.76
C ALA A 221 10.51 28.49 -14.61
N SER A 222 9.22 28.36 -14.99
CA SER A 222 8.70 27.21 -15.75
C SER A 222 9.47 26.95 -17.06
N GLY A 223 9.99 27.98 -17.73
CA GLY A 223 10.83 27.80 -18.92
C GLY A 223 12.14 27.05 -18.65
N THR A 224 12.69 27.17 -17.42
CA THR A 224 13.90 26.46 -16.97
C THR A 224 13.59 25.00 -16.60
N PHE A 225 12.33 24.64 -16.35
CA PHE A 225 11.95 23.24 -16.18
C PHE A 225 12.30 22.44 -17.43
N TYR A 226 11.90 22.95 -18.60
CA TYR A 226 12.01 22.26 -19.88
C TYR A 226 13.46 22.11 -20.39
N SER A 227 14.43 22.81 -19.79
CA SER A 227 15.85 22.56 -20.05
C SER A 227 16.41 21.36 -19.26
N HIS A 228 15.73 20.93 -18.20
CA HIS A 228 16.15 19.81 -17.35
C HIS A 228 15.28 18.56 -17.52
N PHE A 229 13.98 18.74 -17.81
CA PHE A 229 13.02 17.65 -17.98
C PHE A 229 12.09 17.92 -19.16
N SER A 230 11.89 16.92 -20.02
CA SER A 230 10.98 16.99 -21.16
C SER A 230 9.50 17.02 -20.75
N GLY A 231 9.20 16.69 -19.50
CA GLY A 231 7.85 16.76 -18.94
C GLY A 231 7.74 16.15 -17.55
N LYS A 232 6.54 16.26 -16.97
CA LYS A 232 6.20 15.77 -15.62
C LYS A 232 6.50 14.28 -15.43
N ARG A 233 6.28 13.45 -16.46
CA ARG A 233 6.54 12.00 -16.40
C ARG A 233 8.03 11.68 -16.27
N GLN A 234 8.89 12.37 -17.03
CA GLN A 234 10.35 12.18 -16.92
C GLN A 234 10.85 12.61 -15.53
N LEU A 235 10.24 13.64 -14.95
CA LEU A 235 10.54 14.06 -13.58
C LEU A 235 10.09 13.02 -12.55
N LEU A 236 8.90 12.43 -12.72
CA LEU A 236 8.44 11.31 -11.88
C LEU A 236 9.38 10.10 -11.98
N ALA A 237 9.80 9.72 -13.19
CA ALA A 237 10.75 8.62 -13.39
C ALA A 237 12.09 8.90 -12.67
N ALA A 238 12.58 10.14 -12.73
CA ALA A 238 13.78 10.53 -11.99
C ALA A 238 13.58 10.48 -10.46
N ALA A 239 12.40 10.87 -9.96
CA ALA A 239 12.07 10.82 -8.53
C ALA A 239 12.02 9.36 -8.02
N ILE A 240 11.39 8.47 -8.80
CA ILE A 240 11.34 7.04 -8.50
C ILE A 240 12.73 6.41 -8.60
N SER A 241 13.55 6.80 -9.55
CA SER A 241 14.94 6.32 -9.62
C SER A 241 15.77 6.78 -8.41
N GLU A 242 15.57 7.99 -7.90
CA GLU A 242 16.20 8.46 -6.64
C GLU A 242 15.71 7.62 -5.45
N ALA A 243 14.40 7.34 -5.40
CA ALA A 243 13.78 6.48 -4.39
C ALA A 243 14.39 5.07 -4.36
N GLU A 244 14.50 4.45 -5.54
CA GLU A 244 15.08 3.12 -5.71
C GLU A 244 16.53 3.08 -5.24
N SER A 245 17.33 4.09 -5.60
CA SER A 245 18.74 4.16 -5.20
C SER A 245 18.87 4.25 -3.69
N LEU A 246 18.09 5.12 -3.04
CA LEU A 246 18.12 5.29 -1.59
C LEU A 246 17.70 4.01 -0.85
N LEU A 247 16.63 3.36 -1.30
CA LEU A 247 16.18 2.10 -0.72
C LEU A 247 17.23 0.99 -0.91
N ARG A 248 17.87 0.90 -2.08
CA ARG A 248 18.95 -0.05 -2.35
C ARG A 248 20.14 0.17 -1.42
N ASP A 249 20.57 1.42 -1.27
CA ASP A 249 21.70 1.77 -0.41
C ASP A 249 21.43 1.45 1.07
N GLU A 250 20.17 1.58 1.53
CA GLU A 250 19.80 1.16 2.89
C GLU A 250 19.73 -0.36 3.06
N ILE A 251 19.19 -1.06 2.06
CA ILE A 251 19.17 -2.53 2.05
C ILE A 251 20.59 -3.09 2.14
N ASP A 252 21.52 -2.57 1.35
CA ASP A 252 22.90 -3.05 1.31
C ASP A 252 23.67 -2.69 2.60
N ARG A 253 23.38 -1.54 3.22
CA ARG A 253 23.96 -1.18 4.54
C ARG A 253 23.46 -2.06 5.68
N ALA A 254 22.23 -2.59 5.60
CA ALA A 254 21.64 -3.41 6.65
C ALA A 254 22.20 -4.86 6.72
N LEU A 255 22.87 -5.33 5.65
CA LEU A 255 23.24 -6.74 5.47
C LEU A 255 24.76 -6.95 5.33
N PRO A 256 25.51 -7.00 6.44
CA PRO A 256 26.93 -7.35 6.38
C PRO A 256 27.11 -8.84 5.95
N PRO A 257 28.18 -9.18 5.19
CA PRO A 257 28.36 -10.51 4.59
C PRO A 257 28.33 -11.70 5.56
N ASP A 258 28.80 -11.53 6.79
CA ASP A 258 28.93 -12.60 7.81
C ASP A 258 28.01 -12.37 9.03
N GLY A 259 26.88 -11.68 8.84
CA GLY A 259 25.96 -11.35 9.92
C GLY A 259 25.06 -12.53 10.36
N ASP A 260 24.78 -12.61 11.67
CA ASP A 260 23.72 -13.48 12.22
C ASP A 260 22.37 -13.21 11.50
N PRO A 261 21.70 -14.23 10.91
CA PRO A 261 20.45 -14.04 10.18
C PRO A 261 19.35 -13.35 11.00
N ALA A 262 19.25 -13.61 12.30
CA ALA A 262 18.24 -12.98 13.15
C ALA A 262 18.51 -11.49 13.35
N LEU A 263 19.76 -11.12 13.63
CA LEU A 263 20.19 -9.72 13.72
C LEU A 263 20.04 -9.00 12.37
N SER A 264 20.41 -9.63 11.27
CA SER A 264 20.27 -9.08 9.91
C SER A 264 18.81 -8.81 9.55
N LEU A 265 17.90 -9.73 9.90
CA LEU A 265 16.46 -9.54 9.67
C LEU A 265 15.90 -8.35 10.45
N ARG A 266 16.26 -8.25 11.74
CA ARG A 266 15.84 -7.14 12.60
C ARG A 266 16.37 -5.80 12.06
N ARG A 267 17.66 -5.72 11.73
CA ARG A 267 18.27 -4.51 11.18
C ARG A 267 17.64 -4.07 9.86
N LEU A 268 17.40 -5.03 8.95
CA LEU A 268 16.77 -4.72 7.67
C LEU A 268 15.35 -4.18 7.85
N LEU A 269 14.58 -4.75 8.78
CA LEU A 269 13.25 -4.24 9.13
C LEU A 269 13.32 -2.84 9.75
N GLU A 270 14.19 -2.61 10.73
CA GLU A 270 14.37 -1.31 11.38
C GLU A 270 14.80 -0.22 10.40
N GLN A 271 15.75 -0.51 9.50
CA GLN A 271 16.20 0.44 8.46
C GLN A 271 15.08 0.80 7.50
N TYR A 272 14.33 -0.21 7.04
CA TYR A 272 13.19 0.03 6.17
C TYR A 272 12.13 0.91 6.86
N ILE A 273 11.76 0.61 8.11
CA ILE A 273 10.78 1.43 8.85
C ILE A 273 11.31 2.85 9.05
N ARG A 274 12.58 3.01 9.42
CA ARG A 274 13.22 4.34 9.55
C ARG A 274 13.16 5.13 8.24
N MET A 275 13.39 4.49 7.10
CA MET A 275 13.28 5.13 5.80
C MET A 275 11.85 5.60 5.54
N VAL A 276 10.85 4.75 5.78
CA VAL A 276 9.45 5.10 5.54
C VAL A 276 8.96 6.19 6.49
N THR A 277 9.43 6.23 7.74
CA THR A 277 9.03 7.27 8.71
C THR A 277 9.79 8.59 8.52
N THR A 278 11.03 8.55 8.02
CA THR A 278 11.86 9.76 7.84
C THR A 278 11.65 10.37 6.45
N ARG A 279 11.49 9.55 5.41
CA ARG A 279 11.25 9.96 4.01
C ARG A 279 9.93 9.35 3.49
N PRO A 280 8.77 9.68 4.09
CA PRO A 280 7.47 9.17 3.64
C PRO A 280 7.13 9.65 2.21
N ASP A 281 7.64 10.82 1.83
CA ASP A 281 7.55 11.41 0.50
C ASP A 281 8.09 10.47 -0.60
N ILE A 282 9.31 9.96 -0.42
CA ILE A 282 9.92 8.99 -1.33
C ILE A 282 9.04 7.76 -1.46
N THR A 283 8.73 7.15 -0.31
CA THR A 283 8.11 5.83 -0.28
C THR A 283 6.70 5.91 -0.86
N THR A 284 5.97 6.99 -0.59
CA THR A 284 4.66 7.27 -1.20
C THR A 284 4.76 7.26 -2.71
N ILE A 285 5.73 7.94 -3.32
CA ILE A 285 5.86 8.00 -4.78
C ILE A 285 6.22 6.63 -5.36
N LEU A 286 7.18 5.94 -4.75
CA LEU A 286 7.62 4.61 -5.20
C LEU A 286 6.46 3.61 -5.24
N VAL A 287 5.59 3.66 -4.24
CA VAL A 287 4.50 2.69 -4.04
C VAL A 287 3.23 3.11 -4.79
N ASN A 288 2.86 4.38 -4.72
CA ASN A 288 1.58 4.85 -5.22
C ASN A 288 1.66 5.34 -6.65
N ASP A 289 2.75 5.97 -7.08
CA ASP A 289 2.80 6.71 -8.35
C ASP A 289 3.59 5.99 -9.45
N SER A 290 4.27 4.88 -9.16
CA SER A 290 4.95 4.05 -10.16
C SER A 290 4.02 3.50 -11.25
N VAL A 291 2.70 3.47 -11.01
CA VAL A 291 1.70 3.10 -12.02
C VAL A 291 1.61 4.11 -13.17
N GLU A 292 2.06 5.34 -12.99
CA GLU A 292 2.03 6.41 -13.99
C GLU A 292 3.24 6.36 -14.95
N LEU A 293 4.23 5.53 -14.62
CA LEU A 293 5.37 5.24 -15.46
C LEU A 293 5.01 4.30 -16.61
N ASP A 294 5.86 4.28 -17.64
CA ASP A 294 5.73 3.27 -18.69
C ASP A 294 5.98 1.85 -18.15
N GLN A 295 5.69 0.84 -18.96
CA GLN A 295 5.79 -0.55 -18.52
C GLN A 295 7.22 -0.93 -18.10
N ALA A 296 8.24 -0.45 -18.80
CA ALA A 296 9.63 -0.82 -18.53
C ALA A 296 10.13 -0.17 -17.23
N GLU A 297 9.86 1.13 -17.06
CA GLU A 297 10.17 1.91 -15.87
C GLU A 297 9.40 1.38 -14.65
N ARG A 298 8.12 1.01 -14.79
CA ARG A 298 7.32 0.42 -13.71
C ARG A 298 7.87 -0.95 -13.28
N LEU A 299 8.25 -1.78 -14.23
CA LEU A 299 8.89 -3.06 -13.93
C LEU A 299 10.23 -2.86 -13.22
N GLN A 300 10.99 -1.82 -13.58
CA GLN A 300 12.23 -1.47 -12.89
C GLN A 300 11.96 -1.03 -11.45
N ALA A 301 10.97 -0.16 -11.22
CA ALA A 301 10.55 0.27 -9.89
C ALA A 301 10.10 -0.88 -8.98
N GLY A 302 9.41 -1.88 -9.54
CA GLY A 302 9.03 -3.08 -8.80
C GLY A 302 10.21 -3.90 -8.28
N ARG A 303 11.35 -3.90 -8.99
CA ARG A 303 12.51 -4.77 -8.66
C ARG A 303 13.12 -4.47 -7.30
N VAL A 304 13.15 -3.21 -6.86
CA VAL A 304 13.75 -2.87 -5.55
C VAL A 304 12.90 -3.39 -4.39
N ILE A 305 11.56 -3.32 -4.54
CA ILE A 305 10.62 -3.86 -3.55
C ILE A 305 10.67 -5.39 -3.56
N ASP A 306 10.74 -6.01 -4.74
CA ASP A 306 10.92 -7.45 -4.86
C ASP A 306 12.24 -7.92 -4.23
N ASP A 307 13.35 -7.18 -4.41
CA ASP A 307 14.63 -7.48 -3.76
C ASP A 307 14.53 -7.39 -2.23
N LEU A 308 13.92 -6.33 -1.69
CA LEU A 308 13.65 -6.20 -0.25
C LEU A 308 12.86 -7.40 0.29
N VAL A 309 11.74 -7.75 -0.36
CA VAL A 309 10.90 -8.88 0.06
C VAL A 309 11.65 -10.20 -0.05
N ASN A 310 12.46 -10.40 -1.09
CA ASN A 310 13.25 -11.62 -1.25
C ASN A 310 14.35 -11.74 -0.17
N ARG A 311 14.99 -10.64 0.22
CA ARG A 311 15.96 -10.61 1.32
C ARG A 311 15.31 -10.89 2.66
N TRP A 312 14.18 -10.25 2.96
CA TRP A 312 13.35 -10.63 4.13
C TRP A 312 12.97 -12.09 4.10
N ALA A 313 12.45 -12.61 2.98
CA ALA A 313 12.02 -13.99 2.86
C ALA A 313 13.18 -14.97 3.08
N SER A 314 14.38 -14.67 2.54
CA SER A 314 15.58 -15.48 2.76
C SER A 314 15.93 -15.57 4.24
N LEU A 315 15.98 -14.43 4.93
CA LEU A 315 16.30 -14.36 6.36
C LEU A 315 15.22 -14.99 7.24
N VAL A 316 13.94 -14.74 6.94
CA VAL A 316 12.79 -15.33 7.63
C VAL A 316 12.85 -16.85 7.54
N ARG A 317 13.21 -17.43 6.39
CA ARG A 317 13.37 -18.88 6.28
C ARG A 317 14.45 -19.41 7.21
N SER A 318 15.59 -18.72 7.30
CA SER A 318 16.70 -19.12 8.16
C SER A 318 16.35 -19.01 9.64
N VAL A 319 15.54 -18.02 10.02
CA VAL A 319 15.18 -17.74 11.43
C VAL A 319 13.95 -18.54 11.89
N VAL A 320 12.90 -18.62 11.07
CA VAL A 320 11.59 -19.19 11.43
C VAL A 320 11.42 -20.63 10.93
N GLY A 321 12.18 -21.05 9.91
CA GLY A 321 12.08 -22.41 9.37
C GLY A 321 10.82 -22.70 8.53
N CYS A 322 10.25 -21.68 7.87
CA CYS A 322 9.03 -21.82 7.07
C CYS A 322 9.31 -22.07 5.57
N SER A 323 8.24 -22.35 4.80
CA SER A 323 8.34 -22.53 3.35
C SER A 323 8.70 -21.21 2.63
N SER A 324 9.31 -21.31 1.44
CA SER A 324 9.63 -20.12 0.63
C SER A 324 8.40 -19.27 0.28
N THR A 325 7.26 -19.91 0.01
CA THR A 325 6.01 -19.20 -0.25
C THR A 325 5.52 -18.46 0.99
N GLU A 326 5.57 -19.09 2.18
CA GLU A 326 5.17 -18.43 3.43
C GLU A 326 6.09 -17.26 3.78
N ALA A 327 7.40 -17.42 3.62
CA ALA A 327 8.37 -16.36 3.88
C ALA A 327 8.15 -15.12 3.00
N ARG A 328 7.81 -15.30 1.72
CA ARG A 328 7.45 -14.18 0.82
C ARG A 328 6.10 -13.56 1.18
N MET A 329 5.09 -14.36 1.55
CA MET A 329 3.81 -13.83 2.04
C MET A 329 4.01 -12.97 3.29
N ARG A 330 4.87 -13.39 4.23
CA ARG A 330 5.27 -12.60 5.40
C ARG A 330 5.91 -11.28 4.99
N GLY A 331 6.91 -11.31 4.09
CA GLY A 331 7.56 -10.11 3.59
C GLY A 331 6.59 -9.10 2.96
N HIS A 332 5.65 -9.56 2.12
CA HIS A 332 4.63 -8.68 1.56
C HIS A 332 3.65 -8.16 2.62
N ALA A 333 3.18 -9.00 3.53
CA ALA A 333 2.28 -8.58 4.60
C ALA A 333 2.95 -7.53 5.50
N THR A 334 4.22 -7.72 5.85
CA THR A 334 5.03 -6.74 6.59
C THR A 334 5.15 -5.42 5.84
N LEU A 335 5.45 -5.44 4.54
CA LEU A 335 5.50 -4.24 3.69
C LEU A 335 4.19 -3.43 3.78
N TRP A 336 3.05 -4.09 3.62
CA TRP A 336 1.74 -3.45 3.63
C TRP A 336 1.28 -2.98 5.00
N VAL A 337 1.63 -3.71 6.06
CA VAL A 337 1.44 -3.24 7.45
C VAL A 337 2.22 -1.95 7.69
N VAL A 338 3.49 -1.89 7.26
CA VAL A 338 4.29 -0.66 7.39
C VAL A 338 3.65 0.49 6.62
N HIS A 339 3.36 0.31 5.33
CA HIS A 339 2.74 1.35 4.51
C HIS A 339 1.39 1.83 5.04
N GLY A 340 0.53 0.91 5.49
CA GLY A 340 -0.75 1.29 6.07
C GLY A 340 -0.61 2.15 7.33
N LEU A 341 0.41 1.90 8.14
CA LEU A 341 0.64 2.64 9.38
C LEU A 341 1.36 3.98 9.19
N THR A 342 2.01 4.20 8.04
CA THR A 342 2.87 5.38 7.82
C THR A 342 2.49 6.23 6.60
N LEU A 343 1.92 5.65 5.55
CA LEU A 343 1.74 6.29 4.23
C LEU A 343 0.28 6.35 3.75
N TRP A 344 -0.67 5.77 4.48
CA TRP A 344 -2.08 5.71 4.09
C TRP A 344 -2.91 6.74 4.89
N PRO A 345 -2.97 8.03 4.49
CA PRO A 345 -3.61 9.07 5.30
C PRO A 345 -5.13 9.32 5.13
N PRO A 346 -6.00 8.52 4.47
CA PRO A 346 -7.43 8.82 4.54
C PRO A 346 -8.08 8.55 5.92
N ILE A 347 -7.38 7.93 6.90
CA ILE A 347 -7.99 7.58 8.21
C ILE A 347 -7.06 7.86 9.42
N GLY A 348 -6.90 9.12 9.83
CA GLY A 348 -6.19 9.48 11.06
C GLY A 348 -4.66 9.56 10.95
N GLU A 349 -4.00 9.84 12.08
CA GLU A 349 -2.56 10.12 12.16
C GLU A 349 -1.67 8.87 12.04
N ALA A 350 -0.50 9.05 11.44
CA ALA A 350 0.53 8.00 11.34
C ALA A 350 0.95 7.46 12.72
N ALA A 351 1.42 6.21 12.73
CA ALA A 351 1.98 5.56 13.91
C ALA A 351 3.48 5.88 14.05
N ASP A 352 3.99 5.89 15.29
CA ASP A 352 5.42 6.07 15.52
C ASP A 352 6.25 4.82 15.17
N GLU A 353 7.55 5.02 15.03
CA GLU A 353 8.53 3.99 14.62
C GLU A 353 8.46 2.73 15.50
N ALA A 354 8.27 2.86 16.81
CA ALA A 354 8.26 1.72 17.72
C ALA A 354 6.97 0.89 17.58
N PHE A 355 5.82 1.55 17.41
CA PHE A 355 4.56 0.88 17.10
C PHE A 355 4.66 0.12 15.79
N VAL A 356 5.15 0.77 14.73
CA VAL A 356 5.29 0.15 13.40
C VAL A 356 6.24 -1.05 13.47
N LEU A 357 7.35 -0.94 14.18
CA LEU A 357 8.32 -2.03 14.35
C LEU A 357 7.71 -3.24 15.06
N ALA A 358 6.96 -3.03 16.15
CA ALA A 358 6.32 -4.13 16.87
C ALA A 358 5.24 -4.82 16.02
N ALA A 359 4.40 -4.05 15.33
CA ALA A 359 3.39 -4.55 14.41
C ALA A 359 4.02 -5.36 13.26
N ALA A 360 4.98 -4.77 12.55
CA ALA A 360 5.67 -5.38 11.43
C ALA A 360 6.43 -6.65 11.83
N SER A 361 7.05 -6.65 13.02
CA SER A 361 7.74 -7.82 13.58
C SER A 361 6.78 -8.98 13.88
N SER A 362 5.57 -8.70 14.39
CA SER A 362 4.59 -9.75 14.70
C SER A 362 4.20 -10.58 13.47
N VAL A 363 4.18 -9.95 12.30
CA VAL A 363 3.87 -10.58 11.00
C VAL A 363 5.11 -11.24 10.39
N LEU A 364 6.28 -10.61 10.51
CA LEU A 364 7.50 -11.10 9.88
C LEU A 364 8.04 -12.35 10.59
N PHE A 365 8.09 -12.34 11.93
CA PHE A 365 8.74 -13.37 12.75
C PHE A 365 7.79 -14.45 13.30
N GLY A 366 6.58 -14.07 13.72
CA GLY A 366 5.61 -15.04 14.28
C GLY A 366 5.04 -15.85 13.15
#